data_AF-A0A8B5X7P4-F1
#
_entry.id   AF-A0A8B5X7P4-F1
#
_cell.length_a   1.000
_cell.length_b   1.000
_cell.length_c   1.000
_cell.angle_alpha   90.00
_cell.angle_beta   90.00
_cell.angle_gamma   90.00
#
_symmetry.space_group_name_H-M   'P 1'
#
loop_
_entity.id
_entity.type
_entity.pdbx_description
1 polymer ?
#
loop_
_entity_poly.entity_id
_entity_poly.type
_entity_poly.pdbx_seq_one_letter_code
_entity_poly.pdbx_strand_id
1 'polypeptide(L)' 'MTINELLPSVATLSHAEKFRLVQIVLRQLAEEEGIASQLPPVDGFDPRRYFGVAQHTRQAVDDYLASTREGWN' A
#
# COMPACT_ATOMS: atom_id res chain seq x y z
N MET A 1 -19.84 18.15 7.80
CA MET A 1 -19.79 16.96 6.94
C MET A 1 -19.89 15.75 7.84
N THR A 2 -20.86 14.88 7.64
CA THR A 2 -21.10 13.69 8.47
C THR A 2 -20.59 12.44 7.76
N ILE A 3 -20.36 11.36 8.50
CA ILE A 3 -19.88 10.09 7.92
C ILE A 3 -20.87 9.52 6.89
N ASN A 4 -22.17 9.73 7.09
CA ASN A 4 -23.23 9.30 6.18
C ASN A 4 -23.19 10.05 4.83
N GLU A 5 -22.67 11.28 4.81
CA GLU A 5 -22.47 12.05 3.57
C GLU A 5 -21.18 11.63 2.82
N LEU A 6 -20.23 11.00 3.52
CA LEU A 6 -18.95 10.55 2.96
C LEU A 6 -19.00 9.13 2.39
N LEU A 7 -19.82 8.24 2.97
CA LEU A 7 -19.92 6.83 2.55
C LEU A 7 -20.21 6.64 1.04
N PRO A 8 -21.14 7.39 0.42
CA PRO A 8 -21.40 7.27 -1.02
C PRO A 8 -20.17 7.60 -1.88
N SER A 9 -19.42 8.63 -1.49
CA SER A 9 -18.19 9.07 -2.18
C SER A 9 -17.03 8.10 -2.00
N VAL A 10 -16.99 7.37 -0.89
CA VAL A 10 -16.02 6.28 -0.66
C VAL A 10 -16.43 5.02 -1.44
N ALA A 11 -17.72 4.78 -1.65
CA ALA A 11 -18.20 3.60 -2.37
C ALA A 11 -17.74 3.59 -3.84
N THR A 12 -17.63 4.77 -4.47
CA THR A 12 -17.16 4.93 -5.85
C THR A 12 -15.66 4.75 -6.05
N LEU A 13 -14.87 4.72 -4.98
CA LEU A 13 -13.43 4.47 -5.04
C LEU A 13 -13.13 3.02 -5.44
N SER A 14 -12.06 2.83 -6.20
CA SER A 14 -11.47 1.52 -6.46
C SER A 14 -11.00 0.86 -5.15
N HIS A 15 -10.81 -0.46 -5.18
CA HIS A 15 -10.29 -1.20 -4.02
C HIS A 15 -8.93 -0.66 -3.53
N ALA A 16 -8.06 -0.26 -4.46
CA ALA A 16 -6.75 0.31 -4.14
C ALA A 16 -6.89 1.68 -3.44
N GLU A 17 -7.81 2.52 -3.90
CA GLU A 17 -8.08 3.82 -3.28
C GLU A 17 -8.73 3.69 -1.91
N LYS A 18 -9.66 2.73 -1.73
CA LYS A 18 -10.23 2.38 -0.42
C LYS A 18 -9.14 1.92 0.54
N PHE A 19 -8.22 1.08 0.08
CA PHE A 19 -7.09 0.62 0.87
C PHE A 19 -6.18 1.77 1.30
N ARG A 20 -5.84 2.69 0.38
CA ARG A 20 -5.07 3.90 0.71
C ARG A 20 -5.79 4.80 1.71
N LEU A 21 -7.10 4.99 1.57
CA LEU A 21 -7.88 5.78 2.51
C LEU A 21 -7.82 5.21 3.93
N VAL A 22 -7.98 3.89 4.07
CA VAL A 22 -7.85 3.20 5.38
C VAL A 22 -6.45 3.39 5.96
N GLN A 23 -5.40 3.25 5.15
CA GLN A 23 -4.02 3.49 5.61
C GLN A 23 -3.79 4.92 6.13
N ILE A 24 -4.42 5.91 5.48
CA ILE A 24 -4.33 7.32 5.92
C ILE A 24 -5.06 7.50 7.25
N VAL A 25 -6.28 6.96 7.38
CA VAL A 25 -7.08 7.07 8.62
C VAL A 25 -6.37 6.40 9.79
N LEU A 26 -5.83 5.19 9.60
CA LEU A 26 -5.09 4.48 10.65
C LEU A 26 -3.82 5.23 11.07
N ARG A 27 -3.15 5.92 10.13
CA ARG A 27 -1.99 6.75 10.43
C ARG A 27 -2.37 7.95 11.30
N GLN A 28 -3.43 8.67 10.92
CA GLN A 28 -3.94 9.80 11.69
C GLN A 28 -4.32 9.39 13.11
N LEU A 29 -5.04 8.28 13.27
CA LEU A 29 -5.41 7.77 14.59
C LEU A 29 -4.18 7.39 15.44
N ALA A 30 -3.16 6.77 14.83
CA ALA A 30 -1.91 6.46 15.54
C ALA A 30 -1.18 7.73 15.99
N GLU A 31 -1.15 8.77 15.17
CA GLU A 31 -0.58 10.08 15.52
C GLU A 31 -1.34 10.74 16.67
N GLU A 32 -2.68 10.70 16.66
CA GLU A 32 -3.54 11.24 17.72
C GLU A 32 -3.32 10.53 19.07
N GLU A 33 -3.15 9.20 19.05
CA GLU A 33 -2.92 8.38 20.24
C GLU A 33 -1.46 8.37 20.71
N GLY A 34 -0.57 9.12 20.03
CA GLY A 34 0.87 9.13 20.34
C GLY A 34 1.54 7.77 20.14
N ILE A 35 0.89 6.85 19.40
CA ILE A 35 1.45 5.57 19.03
C ILE A 35 2.50 5.88 17.97
N ALA A 36 3.77 5.65 18.31
CA ALA A 36 4.86 5.72 17.33
C ALA A 36 4.50 4.79 16.17
N SER A 37 4.02 5.38 15.09
CA SER A 37 3.62 4.67 13.89
C SER A 37 4.91 4.11 13.28
N GLN A 38 5.29 2.91 13.70
CA GLN A 38 6.25 2.07 12.99
C GLN A 38 5.60 1.59 11.69
N LEU A 39 5.03 2.50 10.92
CA LEU A 39 4.73 2.21 9.53
C LEU A 39 6.08 1.94 8.88
N PRO A 40 6.24 0.78 8.21
CA PRO A 40 7.43 0.56 7.40
C PRO A 40 7.56 1.76 6.46
N PRO A 41 8.79 2.25 6.25
CA PRO A 41 9.02 3.45 5.47
C PRO A 41 8.25 3.38 4.15
N VAL A 42 7.80 4.53 3.65
CA VAL A 42 7.37 4.72 2.25
C VAL A 42 8.58 4.58 1.31
N ASP A 43 9.50 3.67 1.62
CA ASP A 43 10.35 3.07 0.61
C ASP A 43 9.36 2.40 -0.32
N GLY A 44 9.37 2.80 -1.60
CA GLY A 44 8.53 2.19 -2.62
C GLY A 44 8.57 0.66 -2.50
N PHE A 45 7.47 0.01 -2.88
CA PHE A 45 7.36 -1.45 -2.85
C PHE A 45 8.65 -2.08 -3.41
N ASP A 46 9.48 -2.62 -2.53
CA ASP A 46 10.69 -3.33 -2.88
C ASP A 46 10.32 -4.81 -2.90
N PRO A 47 10.07 -5.40 -4.08
CA PRO A 47 9.66 -6.79 -4.20
C PRO A 47 10.68 -7.73 -3.58
N ARG A 48 11.95 -7.29 -3.46
CA ARG A 48 13.04 -8.05 -2.88
C ARG A 48 12.95 -8.19 -1.37
N ARG A 49 12.15 -7.38 -0.68
CA ARG A 49 11.90 -7.52 0.76
C ARG A 49 10.86 -8.60 1.07
N TYR A 50 10.16 -9.13 0.06
CA TYR A 50 9.07 -10.09 0.20
C TYR A 50 9.43 -11.50 -0.30
N PHE A 51 10.70 -11.76 -0.60
CA PHE A 51 11.19 -13.10 -0.94
C PHE A 51 10.83 -14.11 0.17
N GLY A 52 10.17 -15.20 -0.21
CA GLY A 52 9.79 -16.28 0.70
C GLY A 52 8.49 -16.07 1.50
N VAL A 53 7.93 -14.85 1.58
CA VAL A 53 6.68 -14.57 2.32
C VAL A 53 5.45 -15.11 1.58
N ALA A 54 5.49 -15.13 0.25
CA ALA A 54 4.41 -15.60 -0.62
C ALA A 54 4.82 -16.81 -1.50
N GLN A 55 5.84 -17.57 -1.09
CA GLN A 55 6.43 -18.70 -1.85
C GLN A 55 6.98 -18.37 -3.26
N HIS A 56 7.08 -17.10 -3.64
CA HIS A 56 7.71 -16.72 -4.90
C HIS A 56 9.24 -16.92 -4.81
N THR A 57 9.80 -17.59 -5.82
CA THR A 57 11.23 -17.84 -5.92
C THR A 57 11.98 -16.54 -6.20
N ARG A 58 13.29 -16.53 -5.89
CA ARG A 58 14.14 -15.39 -6.17
C ARG A 58 14.07 -14.95 -7.64
N GLN A 59 14.08 -15.94 -8.52
CA GLN A 59 14.00 -15.78 -9.97
C GLN A 59 12.73 -15.05 -10.41
N ALA A 60 11.56 -15.43 -9.86
CA ALA A 60 10.28 -14.83 -10.28
C ALA A 60 10.19 -13.32 -10.00
N VAL A 61 10.85 -12.85 -8.93
CA VAL A 61 10.90 -11.41 -8.62
C VAL A 61 11.93 -10.69 -9.47
N ASP A 62 13.07 -11.32 -9.76
CA ASP A 62 14.08 -10.75 -10.64
C ASP A 62 13.52 -10.59 -12.07
N ASP A 63 12.73 -11.55 -12.55
CA ASP A 63 12.01 -11.48 -13.83
C ASP A 63 10.96 -10.35 -13.82
N TYR A 64 10.19 -10.21 -12.74
CA TYR A 64 9.25 -9.09 -12.58
C TYR A 64 9.99 -7.75 -12.67
N LEU A 65 11.08 -7.57 -11.93
CA LEU A 65 11.86 -6.33 -11.93
C LEU A 65 12.48 -6.01 -13.30
N ALA A 66 12.89 -7.02 -14.06
CA ALA A 66 13.37 -6.84 -15.42
C ALA A 66 12.24 -6.36 -16.35
N SER A 67 11.06 -6.97 -16.28
CA SER A 67 9.90 -6.60 -17.10
C SER A 67 9.40 -5.17 -16.82
N THR A 68 9.43 -4.72 -15.56
CA THR A 68 9.03 -3.36 -15.17
C THR A 68 10.00 -2.30 -15.68
N ARG A 69 11.25 -2.68 -15.98
CA ARG A 69 12.28 -1.78 -16.52
C ARG A 69 12.17 -1.60 -18.04
N GLU A 70 11.65 -2.59 -18.75
CA GLU A 70 11.48 -2.56 -20.22
C GLU A 70 10.24 -1.77 -20.68
N GLY A 71 9.24 -1.58 -19.81
CA GLY A 71 8.03 -0.80 -20.12
C GLY A 71 8.18 0.73 -20.16
N TRP A 72 9.41 1.25 -20.06
CA TRP A 72 9.74 2.69 -20.08
C TRP A 72 10.65 3.10 -21.26
N ASN A 73 10.65 2.32 -22.34
CA ASN A 73 11.27 2.69 -23.63
C ASN A 73 10.21 2.88 -24.72
#